data_AF-A0A8T1SCJ8-F1
#
_entry.id   AF-A0A8T1SCJ8-F1
#
_cell.length_a   1.000
_cell.length_b   1.000
_cell.length_c   1.000
_cell.angle_alpha   90.00
_cell.angle_beta   90.00
_cell.angle_gamma   90.00
#
_symmetry.space_group_name_H-M   'P 1'
#
loop_
_entity.id
_entity.type
_entity.pdbx_description
1 polymer ?
#
loop_
_entity_poly.entity_id
_entity_poly.type
_entity_poly.pdbx_seq_one_letter_code
_entity_poly.pdbx_strand_id
1 'polypeptide(L)'
;MQLKVEAAAQILLGFAFCQTFGAHIPCTEPSDAELESMLSRHLAPGVSLLAPMEDVLPDQDLRSCPVNVSQTSSRLQDRSASPWSYRVNEDPRRYPRRVLEAYCLCEGCLVDRQEDRSVQSEPF
;
A
#
# COMPACT_ATOMS: atom_id res chain seq x y z
N MET A 1 -11.37 57.19 -18.34
CA MET A 1 -11.83 56.73 -17.00
C MET A 1 -12.19 55.24 -16.99
N GLN A 2 -12.78 54.70 -18.06
CA GLN A 2 -13.18 53.28 -18.18
C GLN A 2 -12.02 52.26 -18.15
N LEU A 3 -10.89 52.53 -18.82
CA LEU A 3 -9.71 51.62 -18.84
C LEU A 3 -9.11 51.31 -17.44
N LYS A 4 -9.30 52.22 -16.48
CA LYS A 4 -8.74 52.08 -15.12
C LYS A 4 -9.58 51.16 -14.24
N VAL A 5 -10.85 50.95 -14.62
CA VAL A 5 -11.82 50.11 -13.92
C VAL A 5 -11.68 48.65 -14.35
N GLU A 6 -11.45 48.38 -15.64
CA GLU A 6 -11.18 47.03 -16.16
C GLU A 6 -9.88 46.44 -15.60
N ALA A 7 -8.80 47.24 -15.56
CA ALA A 7 -7.53 46.81 -14.98
C ALA A 7 -7.66 46.48 -13.48
N ALA A 8 -8.43 47.28 -12.73
CA ALA A 8 -8.70 47.02 -11.32
C ALA A 8 -9.54 45.74 -11.12
N ALA A 9 -10.54 45.50 -11.97
CA ALA A 9 -11.36 44.30 -11.94
C ALA A 9 -10.56 43.03 -12.29
N GLN A 10 -9.66 43.08 -13.27
CA GLN A 10 -8.76 41.98 -13.63
C GLN A 10 -7.74 41.67 -12.52
N ILE A 11 -7.20 42.70 -11.86
CA ILE A 11 -6.29 42.53 -10.72
C ILE A 11 -7.05 41.88 -9.54
N LEU A 12 -8.26 42.35 -9.23
CA LEU A 12 -9.08 41.79 -8.15
C LEU A 12 -9.50 40.33 -8.43
N LEU A 13 -9.85 39.99 -9.67
CA LEU A 13 -10.14 38.62 -10.10
C LEU A 13 -8.91 37.71 -10.02
N GLY A 14 -7.72 38.20 -10.38
CA GLY A 14 -6.45 37.46 -10.25
C GLY A 14 -6.05 37.20 -8.80
N PHE A 15 -6.25 38.16 -7.91
CA PHE A 15 -6.02 37.98 -6.46
C PHE A 15 -7.01 37.00 -5.84
N ALA A 16 -8.28 37.01 -6.26
CA ALA A 16 -9.28 36.05 -5.80
C ALA A 16 -8.95 34.61 -6.26
N PHE A 17 -8.47 34.43 -7.50
CA PHE A 17 -8.09 33.11 -8.03
C PHE A 17 -6.85 32.51 -7.33
N CYS A 18 -5.96 33.36 -6.81
CA CYS A 18 -4.79 32.93 -6.04
C CYS A 18 -5.16 32.45 -4.62
N GLN A 19 -6.31 32.87 -4.09
CA GLN A 19 -6.78 32.49 -2.75
C GLN A 19 -7.69 31.26 -2.75
N THR A 20 -8.28 30.89 -3.89
CA THR A 20 -9.15 29.69 -3.99
C THR A 20 -8.36 28.39 -4.08
N PHE A 21 -7.10 28.46 -4.49
CA PHE A 21 -6.14 27.36 -4.35
C PHE A 21 -5.20 27.67 -3.19
N GLY A 22 -5.76 27.70 -1.97
CA GLY A 22 -4.94 27.70 -0.76
C GLY A 22 -3.87 26.63 -0.92
N ALA A 23 -2.61 26.99 -0.71
CA ALA A 23 -1.48 26.09 -0.87
C ALA A 23 -1.82 24.75 -0.20
N HIS A 24 -1.99 23.70 -1.01
CA HIS A 24 -2.34 22.39 -0.50
C HIS A 24 -1.21 22.01 0.44
N ILE A 25 -1.50 21.93 1.74
CA ILE A 25 -0.50 21.50 2.72
C ILE A 25 -0.12 20.08 2.26
N PRO A 26 1.15 19.85 1.88
CA PRO A 26 1.57 18.51 1.50
C PRO A 26 1.30 17.62 2.70
N CYS A 27 0.66 16.47 2.49
CA CYS A 27 0.57 15.47 3.54
C CYS A 27 2.00 15.08 3.92
N THR A 28 2.47 15.51 5.08
CA THR A 28 3.76 15.09 5.62
C THR A 28 3.59 13.69 6.19
N GLU A 29 4.49 12.78 5.81
CA GLU A 29 4.57 11.45 6.41
C GLU A 29 4.89 11.60 7.90
N PRO A 30 3.99 11.20 8.82
CA PRO A 30 4.30 11.19 10.24
C PRO A 30 5.44 10.20 10.49
N SER A 31 6.27 10.46 11.49
CA SER A 31 7.23 9.46 11.94
C SER A 31 6.50 8.19 12.36
N ASP A 32 7.18 7.05 12.26
CA ASP A 32 6.67 5.76 12.70
C ASP A 32 6.06 5.82 14.12
N ALA A 33 6.74 6.51 15.05
CA ALA A 33 6.26 6.70 16.42
C ALA A 33 4.96 7.53 16.52
N GLU A 34 4.82 8.57 15.70
CA GLU A 34 3.59 9.37 15.61
C GLU A 34 2.46 8.55 15.00
N LEU A 35 2.75 7.75 13.98
CA LEU A 35 1.78 6.87 13.34
C LEU A 35 1.22 5.82 14.30
N GLU A 36 2.08 5.17 15.08
CA GLU A 36 1.64 4.23 16.13
C GLU A 36 0.78 4.90 17.17
N SER A 37 1.17 6.09 17.62
CA SER A 37 0.38 6.86 18.57
C SER A 37 -1.03 7.11 18.03
N MET A 38 -1.14 7.55 16.76
CA MET A 38 -2.43 7.84 16.11
C MET A 38 -3.32 6.60 15.95
N LEU A 39 -2.72 5.45 15.62
CA LEU A 39 -3.48 4.27 15.22
C LEU A 39 -3.62 3.21 16.33
N SER A 40 -2.80 3.24 17.38
CA SER A 40 -2.82 2.31 18.51
C SER A 40 -4.21 2.04 19.08
N ARG A 41 -5.05 3.08 19.15
CA ARG A 41 -6.45 3.01 19.62
C ARG A 41 -7.37 2.17 18.74
N HIS A 42 -6.99 1.88 17.51
CA HIS A 42 -7.74 1.05 16.55
C HIS A 42 -7.16 -0.36 16.41
N LEU A 43 -6.03 -0.66 17.06
CA LEU A 43 -5.38 -1.96 16.97
C LEU A 43 -5.89 -2.91 18.03
N ALA A 44 -5.89 -4.20 17.71
CA ALA A 44 -6.13 -5.24 18.69
C ALA A 44 -4.99 -5.26 19.74
N PRO A 45 -5.28 -5.62 21.00
CA PRO A 45 -4.24 -5.74 22.02
C PRO A 45 -3.11 -6.67 21.57
N GLY A 46 -1.88 -6.19 21.65
CA GLY A 46 -0.69 -6.95 21.23
C GLY A 46 -0.32 -6.84 19.76
N VAL A 47 -1.05 -6.05 18.97
CA VAL A 47 -0.70 -5.73 17.57
C VAL A 47 -0.03 -4.36 17.52
N SER A 48 1.14 -4.28 16.89
CA SER A 48 1.85 -3.03 16.58
C SER A 48 1.90 -2.88 15.06
N LEU A 49 1.65 -1.68 14.55
CA LEU A 49 1.72 -1.38 13.10
C LEU A 49 3.15 -1.32 12.58
N LEU A 50 4.08 -0.95 13.44
CA LEU A 50 5.51 -1.03 13.26
C LEU A 50 6.07 -2.35 13.75
N ALA A 51 5.22 -3.32 14.10
CA ALA A 51 5.71 -4.68 14.25
C ALA A 51 6.49 -4.96 12.98
N PRO A 52 7.81 -5.16 13.09
CA PRO A 52 8.64 -5.29 11.94
C PRO A 52 8.04 -6.35 11.02
N MET A 53 7.58 -5.94 9.83
CA MET A 53 7.53 -6.86 8.70
C MET A 53 8.97 -7.17 8.23
N GLU A 54 9.95 -7.17 9.14
CA GLU A 54 11.32 -7.63 8.91
C GLU A 54 11.32 -9.07 8.37
N ASP A 55 10.28 -9.85 8.69
CA ASP A 55 10.12 -11.21 8.17
C ASP A 55 9.51 -11.28 6.76
N VAL A 56 9.02 -10.17 6.20
CA VAL A 56 8.45 -10.15 4.84
C VAL A 56 9.34 -9.27 3.98
N LEU A 57 10.49 -9.84 3.57
CA LEU A 57 11.25 -9.26 2.48
C LEU A 57 10.38 -9.33 1.21
N PRO A 58 10.02 -8.19 0.61
CA PRO A 58 9.35 -8.18 -0.67
C PRO A 58 10.28 -8.76 -1.72
N ASP A 59 9.72 -9.48 -2.67
CA ASP A 59 10.55 -10.02 -3.73
C ASP A 59 11.00 -8.91 -4.69
N GLN A 60 12.25 -9.03 -5.14
CA GLN A 60 12.77 -8.18 -6.24
C GLN A 60 12.16 -8.60 -7.58
N ASP A 61 11.87 -9.89 -7.74
CA ASP A 61 11.31 -10.50 -8.95
C ASP A 61 10.09 -11.38 -8.63
N LEU A 62 9.21 -11.58 -9.61
CA LEU A 62 8.07 -12.50 -9.45
C LEU A 62 8.56 -13.93 -9.19
N ARG A 63 8.13 -14.51 -8.08
CA ARG A 63 8.37 -15.92 -7.79
C ARG A 63 7.43 -16.81 -8.60
N SER A 64 7.93 -17.98 -8.97
CA SER A 64 7.15 -19.05 -9.60
C SER A 64 6.36 -19.85 -8.56
N CYS A 65 5.31 -20.54 -9.03
CA CYS A 65 4.57 -21.52 -8.23
C CYS A 65 5.52 -22.60 -7.67
N PRO A 66 5.55 -22.82 -6.33
CA PRO A 66 6.40 -23.85 -5.75
C PRO A 66 5.81 -25.25 -5.99
N VAL A 67 6.69 -26.26 -6.08
CA VAL A 67 6.27 -27.67 -6.28
C VAL A 67 5.56 -28.22 -5.04
N ASN A 68 5.87 -27.71 -3.85
CA ASN A 68 5.26 -28.14 -2.61
C ASN A 68 5.12 -27.00 -1.61
N VAL A 69 4.26 -27.23 -0.63
CA VAL A 69 4.04 -26.35 0.52
C VAL A 69 5.09 -26.66 1.60
N SER A 70 5.68 -25.62 2.19
CA SER A 70 6.65 -25.76 3.28
C SER A 70 5.93 -25.90 4.62
N GLN A 71 5.55 -27.11 5.00
CA GLN A 71 4.76 -27.37 6.22
C GLN A 71 5.42 -26.89 7.53
N THR A 72 6.75 -26.78 7.54
CA THR A 72 7.53 -26.33 8.70
C THR A 72 7.81 -24.83 8.72
N SER A 73 7.37 -24.07 7.70
CA SER A 73 7.59 -22.62 7.68
C SER A 73 6.80 -21.93 8.81
N SER A 74 7.40 -20.93 9.43
CA SER A 74 6.69 -20.04 10.36
C SER A 74 5.71 -19.10 9.64
N ARG A 75 5.87 -18.96 8.33
CA ARG A 75 5.14 -18.02 7.48
C ARG A 75 3.89 -18.66 6.88
N LEU A 76 2.76 -17.97 6.98
CA LEU A 76 1.47 -18.47 6.47
C LEU A 76 1.49 -18.64 4.95
N GLN A 77 2.13 -17.71 4.24
CA GLN A 77 2.22 -17.73 2.77
C GLN A 77 2.94 -18.96 2.22
N ASP A 78 3.88 -19.52 2.98
CA ASP A 78 4.64 -20.71 2.59
C ASP A 78 3.88 -22.01 2.92
N ARG A 79 2.84 -21.92 3.77
CA ARG A 79 2.03 -23.04 4.27
C ARG A 79 0.63 -23.12 3.66
N SER A 80 0.23 -22.08 2.93
CA SER A 80 -1.06 -22.02 2.26
C SER A 80 -1.15 -23.03 1.11
N ALA A 81 -2.37 -23.53 0.84
CA ALA A 81 -2.66 -24.25 -0.39
C ALA A 81 -2.59 -23.30 -1.60
N SER A 82 -2.90 -22.03 -1.42
CA SER A 82 -2.70 -20.96 -2.40
C SER A 82 -1.52 -20.08 -1.96
N PRO A 83 -0.26 -20.49 -2.19
CA PRO A 83 0.89 -19.74 -1.73
C PRO A 83 0.95 -18.36 -2.41
N TRP A 84 1.38 -17.35 -1.66
CA TRP A 84 1.51 -15.98 -2.15
C TRP A 84 2.88 -15.41 -1.78
N SER A 85 3.24 -14.31 -2.43
CA SER A 85 4.33 -13.47 -1.98
C SER A 85 3.91 -12.00 -2.06
N TYR A 86 4.83 -11.10 -1.75
CA TYR A 86 4.58 -9.66 -1.70
C TYR A 86 5.50 -8.91 -2.65
N ARG A 87 4.94 -7.89 -3.30
CA ARG A 87 5.68 -6.84 -4.01
C ARG A 87 5.50 -5.51 -3.26
N VAL A 88 6.46 -4.60 -3.37
CA VAL A 88 6.29 -3.22 -2.88
C VAL A 88 5.72 -2.37 -3.99
N ASN A 89 4.52 -1.82 -3.76
CA ASN A 89 3.99 -0.71 -4.53
C ASN A 89 4.37 0.59 -3.84
N GLU A 90 5.31 1.32 -4.42
CA GLU A 90 5.74 2.63 -3.94
C GLU A 90 5.14 3.76 -4.79
N ASP A 91 4.47 4.71 -4.13
CA ASP A 91 3.98 5.93 -4.76
C ASP A 91 4.31 7.15 -3.87
N PRO A 92 5.19 8.06 -4.32
CA PRO A 92 5.57 9.24 -3.54
C PRO A 92 4.43 10.24 -3.31
N ARG A 93 3.27 10.05 -3.97
CA ARG A 93 2.09 10.91 -3.85
C ARG A 93 0.96 10.28 -3.03
N ARG A 94 1.19 9.11 -2.42
CA ARG A 94 0.21 8.38 -1.60
C ARG A 94 0.73 8.22 -0.17
N TYR A 95 -0.21 8.11 0.78
CA TYR A 95 0.09 7.72 2.16
C TYR A 95 -0.65 6.42 2.54
N PRO A 96 0.02 5.39 3.10
CA PRO A 96 1.47 5.28 3.25
C PRO A 96 2.18 5.15 1.89
N ARG A 97 3.44 5.60 1.82
CA ARG A 97 4.20 5.66 0.57
C ARG A 97 4.46 4.27 -0.03
N ARG A 98 4.78 3.29 0.85
CA ARG A 98 5.07 1.90 0.48
C ARG A 98 3.93 1.02 0.95
N VAL A 99 3.31 0.31 0.01
CA VAL A 99 2.25 -0.68 0.28
C VAL A 99 2.75 -2.06 -0.14
N LEU A 100 2.57 -3.04 0.72
CA LEU A 100 2.86 -4.44 0.38
C LEU A 100 1.63 -5.06 -0.24
N GLU A 101 1.75 -5.46 -1.50
CA GLU A 101 0.68 -6.07 -2.27
C GLU A 101 0.94 -7.57 -2.39
N ALA A 102 0.01 -8.37 -1.89
CA ALA A 102 0.05 -9.81 -2.05
C ALA A 102 -0.20 -10.20 -3.52
N TYR A 103 0.47 -11.25 -3.99
CA TYR A 103 0.20 -11.87 -5.28
C TYR A 103 0.34 -13.39 -5.18
N CYS A 104 -0.58 -14.11 -5.82
CA CYS A 104 -0.55 -15.57 -5.86
C CYS A 104 0.66 -16.07 -6.66
N LEU A 105 1.32 -17.11 -6.17
CA LEU A 105 2.44 -17.76 -6.89
C LEU A 105 1.96 -18.78 -7.91
N CYS A 106 0.77 -19.36 -7.68
CA CYS A 106 0.14 -20.36 -8.51
C CYS A 106 -1.18 -19.81 -9.08
N GLU A 107 -1.62 -20.34 -10.21
CA GLU A 107 -2.97 -20.05 -10.74
C GLU A 107 -4.00 -20.90 -9.99
N GLY A 108 -3.71 -22.20 -9.82
CA GLY A 108 -4.51 -23.13 -9.02
C GLY A 108 -4.06 -23.20 -7.56
N CYS A 109 -4.43 -24.27 -6.85
CA CYS A 109 -4.01 -24.52 -5.48
C CYS A 109 -3.14 -25.78 -5.38
N LEU A 110 -2.20 -25.80 -4.45
CA LEU A 110 -1.38 -26.97 -4.15
C LEU A 110 -2.16 -28.00 -3.33
N VAL A 111 -2.43 -29.14 -3.95
CA VAL A 111 -3.05 -30.34 -3.36
C VAL A 111 -2.07 -31.50 -3.55
N ASP A 112 -1.74 -32.23 -2.49
CA ASP A 112 -0.83 -33.38 -2.54
C ASP A 112 0.51 -33.15 -3.26
N ARG A 113 1.08 -31.94 -3.12
CA ARG A 113 2.34 -31.51 -3.76
C ARG A 113 2.26 -31.38 -5.28
N GLN A 114 1.08 -31.07 -5.79
CA GLN A 114 0.86 -30.71 -7.18
C GLN A 114 -0.15 -29.55 -7.25
N GLU A 115 0.02 -28.69 -8.24
CA GLU A 115 -0.98 -27.66 -8.53
C GLU A 115 -2.21 -28.32 -9.17
N ASP A 116 -3.35 -28.20 -8.48
CA ASP A 116 -4.67 -28.52 -9.01
C ASP A 116 -5.28 -27.24 -9.62
N ARG A 117 -5.41 -27.24 -10.96
CA ARG A 117 -5.98 -26.13 -11.75
C ARG A 117 -7.50 -26.21 -11.89
N SER A 118 -8.18 -27.17 -11.23
CA SER A 118 -9.64 -27.20 -11.12
C SER A 118 -10.18 -26.21 -10.08
N VAL A 119 -9.30 -25.74 -9.20
CA VAL A 119 -9.52 -24.67 -8.22
C VAL A 119 -8.59 -23.50 -8.53
N GLN A 120 -8.84 -22.35 -7.91
CA GLN A 120 -8.17 -21.10 -8.26
C GLN A 120 -7.62 -20.39 -7.01
N SER A 121 -6.38 -19.91 -7.10
CA SER A 121 -5.79 -18.99 -6.14
C SER A 121 -6.25 -17.56 -6.46
N GLU A 122 -7.02 -16.96 -5.56
CA GLU A 122 -7.51 -15.59 -5.68
C GLU A 122 -6.94 -14.70 -4.56
N PRO A 123 -6.52 -13.45 -4.88
CA PRO A 123 -6.15 -12.48 -3.86
C PRO A 123 -7.40 -12.02 -3.08
N PHE A 124 -7.23 -11.72 -1.79
CA PHE A 124 -8.29 -11.22 -0.91
C PHE A 124 -8.29 -9.70 -0.82
#